data_AF-A0A4Q0S888-F1
#
_entry.id   AF-A0A4Q0S888-F1
#
_cell.length_a   1.000
_cell.length_b   1.000
_cell.length_c   1.000
_cell.angle_alpha   90.00
_cell.angle_beta   90.00
_cell.angle_gamma   90.00
#
_symmetry.space_group_name_H-M   'P 1'
#
loop_
_entity.id
_entity.type
_entity.pdbx_description
1 polymer ?
#
loop_
_entity_poly.entity_id
_entity_poly.type
_entity_poly.pdbx_seq_one_letter_code
_entity_poly.pdbx_strand_id
1 'polypeptide(L)'
;MLDQEQRDPTPPAQRMLDIIAEIAADRRCALFRRFEIMRHWHDNGGVPFDQMISSFDGNWLHQNDWSYNCIAEALGDGIADAVVAGGFGSGAA
;
A
#
# COMPACT_ATOMS: atom_id res chain seq x y z
N MET A 1 -8.32 11.56 18.91
CA MET A 1 -8.24 12.18 17.58
C MET A 1 -6.91 11.74 17.02
N LEU A 2 -6.91 10.95 15.94
CA LEU A 2 -5.66 10.57 15.26
C LEU A 2 -4.89 11.85 14.93
N ASP A 3 -3.57 11.84 15.11
CA ASP A 3 -2.73 13.01 14.86
C ASP A 3 -2.70 13.28 13.33
N GLN A 4 -3.67 14.05 12.84
CA GLN A 4 -3.99 14.26 11.42
C GLN A 4 -2.93 15.10 10.67
N GLU A 5 -1.88 15.56 11.34
CA GLU A 5 -0.83 16.39 10.73
C GLU A 5 0.35 15.56 10.21
N GLN A 6 0.45 14.27 10.58
CA GLN A 6 1.55 13.41 10.15
C GLN A 6 1.33 12.86 8.73
N ARG A 7 1.78 13.64 7.74
CA ARG A 7 1.75 13.26 6.31
C ARG A 7 2.80 12.21 5.94
N ASP A 8 3.97 12.32 6.54
CA ASP A 8 5.08 11.42 6.30
C ASP A 8 5.16 10.33 7.36
N PRO A 9 5.61 9.12 7.00
CA PRO A 9 5.83 8.07 7.97
C PRO A 9 6.85 8.54 9.01
N THR A 10 6.63 8.15 10.27
CA THR A 10 7.63 8.38 11.33
C THR A 10 8.99 7.79 10.90
N PRO A 11 10.13 8.31 11.37
CA PRO A 11 11.43 7.76 11.00
C PRO A 11 11.57 6.24 11.25
N PRO A 12 11.03 5.66 12.34
CA PRO A 12 10.99 4.20 12.48
C PRO A 12 10.13 3.49 11.42
N ALA A 13 8.95 4.03 11.08
CA ALA A 13 8.11 3.46 10.04
C ALA A 13 8.78 3.53 8.66
N GLN A 14 9.43 4.66 8.33
CA GLN A 14 10.20 4.80 7.09
C GLN A 14 11.32 3.75 7.00
N ARG A 15 12.09 3.56 8.08
CA ARG A 15 13.13 2.51 8.11
C ARG A 15 12.57 1.12 7.86
N MET A 16 11.39 0.81 8.39
CA MET A 16 10.74 -0.48 8.11
C MET A 16 10.33 -0.62 6.64
N LEU A 17 9.78 0.45 6.04
CA LEU A 17 9.45 0.46 4.61
C LEU A 17 10.69 0.25 3.73
N ASP A 18 11.82 0.86 4.10
CA ASP A 18 13.09 0.73 3.39
C ASP A 18 13.64 -0.70 3.48
N ILE A 19 13.64 -1.32 4.68
CA ILE A 19 14.07 -2.71 4.87
C ILE A 19 13.21 -3.68 4.05
N ILE A 20 11.89 -3.48 4.03
CA ILE A 20 10.99 -4.31 3.22
C ILE A 20 11.32 -4.16 1.73
N ALA A 21 11.64 -2.95 1.28
CA ALA A 21 12.01 -2.66 -0.10
C ALA A 21 13.32 -3.33 -0.51
N GLU A 22 14.34 -3.24 0.33
CA GLU A 22 15.64 -3.89 0.16
C GLU A 22 15.48 -5.41 0.04
N ILE A 23 14.76 -6.03 0.99
CA ILE A 23 14.51 -7.47 0.98
C ILE A 23 13.76 -7.89 -0.29
N ALA A 24 12.76 -7.14 -0.73
CA ALA A 24 12.02 -7.47 -1.94
C ALA A 24 12.90 -7.42 -3.19
N ALA A 25 13.77 -6.40 -3.30
CA ALA A 25 14.73 -6.26 -4.38
C ALA A 25 15.74 -7.42 -4.39
N ASP A 26 16.35 -7.72 -3.24
CA ASP A 26 17.32 -8.80 -3.07
C ASP A 26 16.75 -10.18 -3.42
N ARG A 27 15.49 -10.41 -3.01
CA ARG A 27 14.77 -11.66 -3.28
C ARG A 27 14.11 -11.70 -4.65
N ARG A 28 14.17 -10.61 -5.41
CA ARG A 28 13.50 -10.45 -6.72
C ARG A 28 12.01 -10.80 -6.67
N CYS A 29 11.34 -10.40 -5.60
CA CYS A 29 9.90 -10.54 -5.48
C CYS A 29 9.20 -9.18 -5.67
N ALA A 30 7.98 -9.23 -6.20
CA ALA A 30 7.18 -8.02 -6.35
C ALA A 30 6.83 -7.43 -4.97
N LEU A 31 6.81 -6.10 -4.88
CA LEU A 31 6.49 -5.37 -3.66
C LEU A 31 5.22 -4.54 -3.84
N PHE A 32 4.18 -4.89 -3.09
CA PHE A 32 2.94 -4.13 -3.03
C PHE A 32 3.01 -3.01 -1.98
N ARG A 33 2.97 -1.75 -2.43
CA ARG A 33 3.23 -0.56 -1.60
C ARG A 33 1.94 -0.03 -0.92
N ARG A 34 1.33 -0.84 -0.04
CA ARG A 34 0.06 -0.48 0.65
C ARG A 34 0.06 0.92 1.27
N PHE A 35 1.13 1.30 1.97
CA PHE A 35 1.22 2.63 2.62
C PHE A 35 1.14 3.77 1.61
N GLU A 36 1.80 3.63 0.46
CA GLU A 36 1.81 4.65 -0.59
C GLU A 36 0.43 4.86 -1.21
N ILE A 37 -0.35 3.78 -1.38
CA ILE A 37 -1.73 3.86 -1.88
C ILE A 37 -2.60 4.66 -0.90
N MET A 38 -2.51 4.35 0.39
CA MET A 38 -3.26 5.06 1.41
C MET A 38 -2.83 6.54 1.51
N ARG A 39 -1.52 6.81 1.43
CA ARG A 39 -0.99 8.18 1.38
C ARG A 39 -1.52 8.94 0.18
N HIS A 40 -1.57 8.31 -1.00
CA HIS A 40 -2.14 8.93 -2.20
C HIS A 40 -3.63 9.25 -2.04
N TRP A 41 -4.42 8.34 -1.45
CA TRP A 41 -5.83 8.63 -1.14
C TRP A 41 -5.99 9.82 -0.21
N HIS A 42 -5.11 9.97 0.78
CA HIS A 42 -5.10 11.12 1.67
C HIS A 42 -4.66 12.42 0.96
N ASP A 43 -3.44 12.43 0.42
CA ASP A 43 -2.78 13.64 -0.07
C ASP A 43 -3.34 14.14 -1.40
N ASN A 44 -3.80 13.22 -2.25
CA ASN A 44 -4.33 13.54 -3.59
C ASN A 44 -5.84 13.30 -3.71
N GLY A 45 -6.37 12.30 -3.00
CA GLY A 45 -7.79 11.96 -3.03
C GLY A 45 -8.64 12.70 -1.99
N GLY A 46 -8.03 13.39 -1.02
CA GLY A 46 -8.75 14.07 0.06
C GLY A 46 -9.51 13.12 1.00
N VAL A 47 -9.14 11.84 1.03
CA VAL A 47 -9.77 10.84 1.90
C VAL A 47 -9.11 10.93 3.29
N PRO A 48 -9.85 11.34 4.35
CA PRO A 48 -9.29 11.43 5.70
C PRO A 48 -9.04 10.05 6.31
N PHE A 49 -8.12 9.98 7.28
CA PHE A 49 -7.74 8.70 7.89
C PHE A 49 -8.88 8.00 8.62
N ASP A 50 -9.81 8.74 9.20
CA ASP A 50 -10.98 8.17 9.87
C ASP A 50 -12.01 7.55 8.91
N GLN A 51 -11.91 7.85 7.61
CA GLN A 51 -12.65 7.17 6.55
C GLN A 51 -11.94 5.90 6.06
N MET A 52 -10.66 5.72 6.36
CA MET A 52 -9.89 4.52 6.01
C MET A 52 -9.77 3.54 7.19
N ILE A 53 -9.62 4.07 8.41
CA ILE A 53 -9.27 3.31 9.60
C ILE A 53 -10.49 3.18 10.50
N SER A 54 -10.78 1.95 10.91
CA SER A 54 -11.85 1.66 11.85
C SER A 54 -11.43 2.05 13.27
N SER A 55 -12.36 2.64 14.00
CA SER A 55 -12.23 2.88 15.44
C SER A 55 -12.87 1.80 16.30
N PHE A 56 -13.39 0.72 15.70
CA PHE A 56 -14.23 -0.27 16.38
C PHE A 56 -13.53 -0.98 17.55
N ASP A 57 -12.22 -1.14 17.46
CA ASP A 57 -11.38 -1.74 18.51
C ASP A 57 -10.74 -0.70 19.45
N GLY A 58 -11.07 0.58 19.28
CA GLY A 58 -10.57 1.70 20.08
C GLY A 58 -9.11 2.08 19.85
N ASN A 59 -8.36 1.38 18.99
CA ASN A 59 -6.92 1.60 18.82
C ASN A 59 -6.56 2.35 17.52
N TRP A 60 -7.51 2.52 16.59
CA TRP A 60 -7.31 3.16 15.29
C TRP A 60 -6.13 2.56 14.49
N LEU A 61 -6.02 1.23 14.50
CA LEU A 61 -4.96 0.50 13.82
C LEU A 61 -5.46 -0.20 12.55
N HIS A 62 -6.66 -0.77 12.58
CA HIS A 62 -7.17 -1.61 11.51
C HIS A 62 -7.94 -0.80 10.47
N GLN A 63 -7.78 -1.17 9.19
CA GLN A 63 -8.61 -0.64 8.13
C GLN A 63 -10.07 -1.05 8.33
N ASN A 64 -11.00 -0.22 7.84
CA ASN A 64 -12.40 -0.60 7.72
C ASN A 64 -12.65 -1.41 6.43
N ASP A 65 -13.86 -1.98 6.32
CA ASP A 65 -14.27 -2.85 5.22
C ASP A 65 -14.08 -2.20 3.84
N TRP A 66 -14.44 -0.92 3.72
CA TRP A 66 -14.30 -0.18 2.46
C TRP A 66 -12.84 -0.09 2.01
N SER A 67 -11.95 0.37 2.90
CA SER A 67 -10.55 0.53 2.52
C SER A 67 -9.82 -0.82 2.39
N TYR A 68 -10.22 -1.86 3.12
CA TYR A 68 -9.73 -3.23 2.89
C TYR A 68 -10.14 -3.73 1.50
N ASN A 69 -11.39 -3.50 1.08
CA ASN A 69 -11.85 -3.90 -0.25
C ASN A 69 -11.03 -3.21 -1.35
N CYS A 70 -10.87 -1.89 -1.28
CA CYS A 70 -10.09 -1.15 -2.28
C CYS A 70 -8.61 -1.59 -2.33
N ILE A 71 -7.99 -1.90 -1.18
CA ILE A 71 -6.62 -2.44 -1.15
C ILE A 71 -6.57 -3.84 -1.78
N ALA A 72 -7.57 -4.69 -1.54
CA ALA A 72 -7.64 -6.03 -2.11
C ALA A 72 -7.83 -5.98 -3.64
N GLU A 73 -8.69 -5.08 -4.14
CA GLU A 73 -8.88 -4.83 -5.57
C GLU A 73 -7.57 -4.37 -6.22
N ALA A 74 -6.90 -3.35 -5.66
CA ALA A 74 -5.64 -2.85 -6.19
C ALA A 74 -4.52 -3.91 -6.20
N LEU A 75 -4.48 -4.79 -5.19
CA LEU A 75 -3.56 -5.91 -5.18
C LEU A 75 -3.90 -6.95 -6.26
N GLY A 76 -5.18 -7.26 -6.44
CA GLY A 76 -5.66 -8.16 -7.48
C GLY A 76 -5.29 -7.67 -8.89
N ASP A 77 -5.58 -6.40 -9.17
CA ASP A 77 -5.24 -5.75 -10.43
C ASP A 77 -3.72 -5.76 -10.66
N GLY A 78 -2.92 -5.40 -9.65
CA GLY A 78 -1.46 -5.42 -9.75
C GLY A 78 -0.89 -6.81 -10.04
N ILE A 79 -1.49 -7.87 -9.50
CA ILE A 79 -1.11 -9.26 -9.82
C ILE A 79 -1.49 -9.61 -11.26
N ALA A 80 -2.72 -9.28 -11.68
CA ALA A 80 -3.19 -9.54 -13.03
C ALA A 80 -2.31 -8.83 -14.08
N ASP A 81 -2.01 -7.56 -13.86
CA ASP A 81 -1.14 -6.76 -14.72
C ASP A 81 0.28 -7.33 -14.78
N ALA A 82 0.84 -7.77 -13.65
CA ALA A 82 2.17 -8.38 -13.62
C ALA A 82 2.21 -9.72 -14.41
N VAL A 83 1.14 -10.50 -14.38
CA VAL A 83 1.02 -11.74 -15.18
C VAL A 83 0.92 -11.43 -16.67
N VAL A 84 0.15 -10.41 -17.05
CA VAL A 84 0.03 -9.97 -18.45
C VAL A 84 1.36 -9.41 -18.96
N ALA A 85 2.03 -8.57 -18.18
CA ALA A 85 3.34 -8.02 -18.51
C ALA A 85 4.44 -9.08 -18.57
N GLY A 86 4.30 -10.18 -17.81
CA GLY A 86 5.17 -11.36 -17.85
C GLY A 86 4.78 -12.41 -18.91
N GLY A 87 3.72 -12.18 -19.69
CA GLY A 87 3.16 -13.12 -20.64
C GLY A 87 3.85 -13.08 -22.00
N PHE A 88 4.65 -14.13 -22.27
CA PHE A 88 5.42 -14.42 -23.48
C PHE A 88 6.75 -13.69 -23.64
N GLY A 89 7.83 -14.45 -23.39
CA GLY A 89 9.10 -14.17 -24.05
C GLY A 89 8.91 -14.15 -25.57
N SER A 90 8.96 -12.95 -26.14
CA SER A 90 9.43 -12.76 -27.51
C SER A 90 10.95 -12.61 -27.43
N GLY A 91 11.65 -13.74 -27.55
CA GLY A 91 12.91 -13.69 -28.28
C GLY A 91 12.59 -13.22 -29.69
N ALA A 92 12.98 -11.99 -30.03
CA ALA A 92 13.05 -11.52 -31.41
C ALA A 92 14.05 -10.35 -31.52
N ALA A 93 15.09 -10.62 -32.32
CA ALA A 93 16.13 -9.75 -32.86
C ALA A 93 17.25 -9.28 -31.91
#